data_AF-S9VUK2-F1
#
_entry.id   AF-S9VUK2-F1
#
_cell.length_a   1.000
_cell.length_b   1.000
_cell.length_c   1.000
_cell.angle_alpha   90.00
_cell.angle_beta   90.00
_cell.angle_gamma   90.00
#
_symmetry.space_group_name_H-M   'P 1'
#
loop_
_entity.id
_entity.type
_entity.pdbx_description
1 polymer ?
#
loop_
_entity_poly.entity_id
_entity_poly.type
_entity_poly.pdbx_seq_one_letter_code
_entity_poly.pdbx_strand_id
1 'polypeptide(L)'
;MEIYDKKKSFLTRQIQLLSHPLQIPKKLHTQSESNDLNESVVERVFQRLHLRVKRHIRFNYSQQATQHVAAQIRKLYEQSTQLEDLSSLPHYLYGEFDLRDIVSLQDLPHPWPFQIEQNEQEKQSQQDRYDMQIGELISLLSALDQIKQERKVLEDYRMSLEPFLDTSQSPERQQWKKNPELSALLSSVNVAIAKTSARLRDVPFMPSSNSATRDQIFPLEKKLKDQHFRNP
;
A
#
# COMPACT_ATOMS: atom_id res chain seq x y z
N MET A 1 22.92 23.55 -18.82
CA MET A 1 24.19 23.47 -19.58
C MET A 1 24.37 22.01 -19.99
N GLU A 2 24.28 21.72 -21.29
CA GLU A 2 24.22 20.34 -21.79
C GLU A 2 25.45 19.52 -21.39
N ILE A 3 25.25 18.23 -21.08
CA ILE A 3 26.31 17.29 -20.67
C ILE A 3 27.45 17.26 -21.69
N TYR A 4 27.11 17.38 -22.97
CA TYR A 4 28.06 17.47 -24.08
C TYR A 4 29.05 18.63 -23.90
N ASP A 5 28.57 19.84 -23.63
CA ASP A 5 29.42 21.03 -23.51
C ASP A 5 30.35 20.94 -22.30
N LYS A 6 29.85 20.40 -21.18
CA LYS A 6 30.67 20.16 -19.98
C LYS A 6 31.79 19.15 -20.25
N LYS A 7 31.49 18.03 -20.91
CA LYS A 7 32.49 17.00 -21.21
C LYS A 7 33.49 17.47 -22.28
N LYS A 8 33.02 18.17 -23.32
CA LYS A 8 33.87 18.77 -24.35
C LYS A 8 34.82 19.81 -23.77
N SER A 9 34.33 20.73 -22.95
CA SER A 9 35.16 21.75 -22.29
C SER A 9 36.17 21.13 -21.32
N PHE A 10 35.77 20.11 -20.57
CA PHE A 10 36.68 19.33 -19.73
C PHE A 10 37.81 18.69 -20.55
N LEU A 11 37.48 17.92 -21.61
CA LEU A 11 38.48 17.27 -22.45
C LEU A 11 39.43 18.29 -23.09
N THR A 12 38.89 19.39 -23.61
CA THR A 12 39.69 20.48 -24.19
C THR A 12 40.67 21.06 -23.17
N ARG A 13 40.22 21.28 -21.93
CA ARG A 13 41.07 21.79 -20.84
C ARG A 13 42.16 20.79 -20.46
N GLN A 14 41.84 19.49 -20.39
CA GLN A 14 42.85 18.46 -20.09
C GLN A 14 43.90 18.35 -21.19
N ILE A 15 43.48 18.40 -22.47
CA ILE A 15 44.40 18.40 -23.60
C ILE A 15 45.30 19.65 -23.57
N GLN A 16 44.75 20.82 -23.23
CA GLN A 16 45.53 22.05 -23.05
C GLN A 16 46.58 21.92 -21.95
N LEU A 17 46.22 21.35 -20.79
CA LEU A 17 47.15 21.08 -19.69
C LEU A 17 48.28 20.13 -20.11
N LEU A 18 47.95 19.05 -20.83
CA LEU A 18 48.94 18.09 -21.33
C LEU A 18 49.82 18.66 -22.46
N SER A 19 49.33 19.66 -23.18
CA SER A 19 50.07 20.36 -24.24
C SER A 19 51.02 21.45 -23.73
N HIS A 20 50.99 21.73 -22.42
CA HIS A 20 51.80 22.77 -21.82
C HIS A 20 53.29 22.45 -22.00
N PRO A 21 54.15 23.44 -22.32
CA PRO A 21 55.58 23.20 -22.50
C PRO A 21 56.18 22.57 -21.25
N LEU A 22 56.85 21.43 -21.46
CA LEU A 22 57.59 20.75 -20.41
C LEU A 22 58.77 21.63 -20.00
N GLN A 23 58.70 22.18 -18.79
CA GLN A 23 59.79 22.94 -18.22
C GLN A 23 60.83 21.98 -17.65
N ILE A 24 62.11 22.32 -17.81
CA ILE A 24 63.19 21.54 -17.21
C ILE A 24 63.09 21.74 -15.68
N PRO A 25 62.97 20.65 -14.89
CA PRO A 25 62.93 20.74 -13.44
C PRO A 25 64.18 21.45 -12.89
N LYS A 26 64.01 22.45 -12.03
CA LYS A 26 65.12 23.20 -11.39
C LYS A 26 66.11 22.28 -10.64
N LYS A 27 65.62 21.12 -10.16
CA LYS A 27 66.43 20.10 -9.48
C LYS A 27 67.46 19.40 -10.38
N LEU A 28 67.23 19.36 -11.69
CA LEU A 28 68.18 18.82 -12.67
C LEU A 28 69.37 19.75 -12.87
N HIS A 29 69.20 21.06 -12.71
CA HIS A 29 70.32 22.02 -12.82
C HIS A 29 71.25 21.91 -11.60
N THR A 30 70.70 21.66 -10.40
CA THR A 30 71.47 21.53 -9.15
C THR A 30 72.22 20.20 -8.98
N GLN A 31 71.87 19.15 -9.74
CA GLN A 31 72.59 17.86 -9.69
C GLN A 31 73.79 17.81 -10.63
N SER A 32 74.01 18.86 -11.45
CA SER A 32 75.04 18.87 -12.49
C SER A 32 76.41 19.37 -12.02
N GLU A 33 76.63 19.55 -10.71
CA GLU A 33 77.94 19.87 -10.11
C GLU A 33 78.99 18.77 -10.41
N SER A 34 78.57 17.54 -10.73
CA SER A 34 79.42 16.47 -11.24
C SER A 34 79.33 16.36 -12.77
N ASN A 35 79.90 17.34 -13.47
CA ASN A 35 80.48 17.41 -14.83
C ASN A 35 80.06 16.50 -16.02
N ASP A 36 79.07 15.62 -15.95
CA ASP A 36 78.82 14.63 -17.03
C ASP A 36 77.65 14.98 -17.96
N LEU A 37 76.81 15.96 -17.62
CA LEU A 37 75.62 16.32 -18.41
C LEU A 37 75.67 17.77 -18.87
N ASN A 38 75.99 17.98 -20.15
CA ASN A 38 75.95 19.29 -20.78
C ASN A 38 74.51 19.81 -20.83
N GLU A 39 74.25 20.97 -20.22
CA GLU A 39 72.94 21.62 -20.13
C GLU A 39 72.29 21.82 -21.51
N SER A 40 73.08 22.10 -22.54
CA SER A 40 72.61 22.22 -23.92
C SER A 40 72.04 20.91 -24.50
N VAL A 41 72.55 19.77 -24.05
CA VAL A 41 72.05 18.44 -24.46
C VAL A 41 70.73 18.16 -23.76
N VAL A 42 70.63 18.48 -22.47
CA VAL A 42 69.39 18.36 -21.69
C VAL A 42 68.28 19.20 -22.31
N GLU A 43 68.57 20.46 -22.63
CA GLU A 43 67.61 21.36 -23.28
C GLU A 43 67.16 20.81 -24.65
N ARG A 44 68.10 20.31 -25.47
CA ARG A 44 67.78 19.71 -26.77
C ARG A 44 66.92 18.45 -26.63
N VAL A 45 67.14 17.63 -25.62
CA VAL A 45 66.32 16.44 -25.34
C VAL A 45 64.90 16.85 -24.91
N PHE A 46 64.76 17.83 -24.01
CA PHE A 46 63.46 18.36 -23.59
C PHE A 46 62.69 19.00 -24.75
N GLN A 47 63.37 19.73 -25.63
CA GLN A 47 62.75 20.27 -26.85
C GLN A 47 62.26 19.16 -27.78
N ARG A 48 63.07 18.12 -28.03
CA ARG A 48 62.67 16.96 -28.85
C ARG A 48 61.50 16.19 -28.24
N LEU A 49 61.52 16.00 -26.93
CA LEU A 49 60.43 15.38 -26.17
C LEU A 49 59.14 16.20 -26.33
N HIS A 50 59.20 17.52 -26.14
CA HIS A 50 58.07 18.43 -26.32
C HIS A 50 57.48 18.37 -27.73
N LEU A 51 58.34 18.36 -28.76
CA LEU A 51 57.90 18.20 -30.15
C LEU A 51 57.19 16.86 -30.39
N ARG A 52 57.68 15.78 -29.78
CA ARG A 52 57.07 14.44 -29.88
C ARG A 52 55.73 14.38 -29.18
N VAL A 53 55.62 14.98 -27.99
CA VAL A 53 54.35 15.12 -27.24
C VAL A 53 53.35 15.95 -28.02
N LYS A 54 53.74 17.12 -28.57
CA LYS A 54 52.88 17.93 -29.44
C LYS A 54 52.39 17.16 -30.66
N ARG A 55 53.27 16.38 -31.30
CA ARG A 55 52.89 15.53 -32.45
C ARG A 55 51.88 14.46 -32.03
N HIS A 56 52.09 13.80 -30.90
CA HIS A 56 51.16 12.82 -30.34
C HIS A 56 49.80 13.43 -30.04
N ILE A 57 49.77 14.61 -29.41
CA ILE A 57 48.54 15.32 -29.08
C ILE A 57 47.78 15.69 -30.36
N ARG A 58 48.46 16.22 -31.38
CA ARG A 58 47.82 16.59 -32.65
C ARG A 58 47.23 15.39 -33.38
N PHE A 59 47.88 14.22 -33.30
CA PHE A 59 47.44 13.02 -34.01
C PHE A 59 46.30 12.28 -33.27
N ASN A 60 46.41 12.11 -31.96
CA ASN A 60 45.45 11.30 -31.18
C ASN A 60 44.30 12.14 -30.58
N TYR A 61 44.55 13.40 -30.25
CA TYR A 61 43.57 14.30 -29.63
C TYR A 61 43.18 15.43 -30.58
N SER A 62 42.79 15.06 -31.80
CA SER A 62 42.25 16.03 -32.76
C SER A 62 40.94 16.64 -32.22
N GLN A 63 40.57 17.81 -32.74
CA GLN A 63 39.32 18.46 -32.37
C GLN A 63 38.11 17.57 -32.71
N GLN A 64 38.18 16.84 -33.83
CA GLN A 64 37.14 15.89 -34.24
C GLN A 64 37.06 14.69 -33.29
N ALA A 65 38.20 14.12 -32.87
CA ALA A 65 38.23 13.03 -31.88
C ALA A 65 37.62 13.49 -30.55
N THR A 66 37.95 14.69 -30.09
CA THR A 66 37.41 15.29 -28.86
C THR A 66 35.89 15.47 -28.92
N GLN A 67 35.39 15.97 -30.06
CA GLN A 67 33.94 16.10 -30.28
C GLN A 67 33.24 14.74 -30.33
N HIS A 68 33.85 13.75 -30.99
CA HIS A 68 33.30 12.41 -31.11
C HIS A 68 33.23 11.70 -29.75
N VAL A 69 34.29 11.77 -28.95
CA VAL A 69 34.30 11.20 -27.59
C VAL A 69 33.27 11.91 -26.70
N ALA A 70 33.14 13.23 -26.78
CA ALA A 70 32.10 13.96 -26.05
C ALA A 70 30.69 13.52 -26.47
N ALA A 71 30.46 13.25 -27.76
CA ALA A 71 29.19 12.73 -28.26
C ALA A 71 28.94 11.28 -27.83
N GLN A 72 29.96 10.42 -27.81
CA GLN A 72 29.84 9.04 -27.29
C GLN A 72 29.50 9.04 -25.81
N ILE A 73 30.16 9.88 -25.01
CA ILE A 73 29.84 10.03 -23.58
C ILE A 73 28.39 10.51 -23.42
N ARG A 74 27.96 11.51 -24.19
CA ARG A 74 26.56 11.97 -24.19
C ARG A 74 25.62 10.80 -24.47
N LYS A 75 25.88 10.00 -25.51
CA LYS A 75 25.06 8.84 -25.87
C LYS A 75 25.01 7.80 -24.76
N LEU A 76 26.13 7.54 -24.08
CA LEU A 76 26.17 6.63 -22.93
C LEU A 76 25.34 7.16 -21.75
N TYR A 77 25.40 8.48 -21.50
CA TYR A 77 24.54 9.11 -20.49
C TYR A 77 23.06 9.03 -20.88
N GLU A 78 22.72 9.30 -22.14
CA GLU A 78 21.35 9.15 -22.64
C GLU A 78 20.88 7.69 -22.49
N GLN A 79 21.72 6.70 -22.77
CA GLN A 79 21.40 5.29 -22.58
C GLN A 79 21.25 4.88 -21.11
N SER A 80 22.07 5.41 -20.20
CA SER A 80 21.90 5.17 -18.76
C SER A 80 20.64 5.84 -18.21
N THR A 81 20.29 7.03 -18.70
CA THR A 81 19.08 7.73 -18.29
C THR A 81 17.82 7.14 -18.94
N GLN A 82 17.93 6.51 -20.11
CA GLN A 82 16.86 5.67 -20.69
C GLN A 82 16.65 4.36 -19.94
N LEU A 83 17.67 3.83 -19.24
CA LEU A 83 17.48 2.75 -18.27
C LEU A 83 16.78 3.25 -16.99
N GLU A 84 16.90 4.54 -16.68
CA GLU A 84 16.20 5.24 -15.60
C GLU A 84 14.94 5.98 -16.10
N ASP A 85 14.36 5.61 -17.25
CA ASP A 85 13.23 6.32 -17.84
C ASP A 85 12.04 6.25 -16.89
N LEU A 86 11.90 7.32 -16.10
CA LEU A 86 10.86 7.55 -15.10
C LEU A 86 9.46 7.42 -15.67
N SER A 87 9.29 7.52 -17.00
CA SER A 87 8.02 7.25 -17.68
C SER A 87 7.54 5.80 -17.55
N SER A 88 8.43 4.85 -17.25
CA SER A 88 8.12 3.45 -16.92
C SER A 88 8.12 3.18 -15.41
N LEU A 89 8.47 4.15 -14.57
CA LEU A 89 8.36 3.97 -13.13
C LEU A 89 6.86 3.82 -12.81
N PRO A 90 6.44 2.79 -12.07
CA PRO A 90 5.03 2.45 -12.03
C PRO A 90 4.27 3.52 -11.23
N HIS A 91 2.97 3.65 -11.50
CA HIS A 91 2.10 4.71 -10.99
C HIS A 91 2.20 4.97 -9.47
N TYR A 92 2.65 3.97 -8.68
CA TYR A 92 2.90 4.11 -7.24
C TYR A 92 3.96 5.16 -6.85
N LEU A 93 4.82 5.60 -7.78
CA LEU A 93 5.86 6.62 -7.51
C LEU A 93 5.43 8.05 -7.80
N TYR A 94 4.31 8.23 -8.49
CA TYR A 94 3.78 9.55 -8.85
C TYR A 94 2.88 10.15 -7.77
N GLY A 95 2.73 9.48 -6.62
CA GLY A 95 1.97 10.00 -5.47
C GLY A 95 0.45 9.99 -5.66
N GLU A 96 -0.07 9.45 -6.77
CA GLU A 96 -1.51 9.26 -7.00
C GLU A 96 -2.06 7.96 -6.38
N PHE A 97 -1.20 7.21 -5.67
CA PHE A 97 -1.55 5.91 -5.13
C PHE A 97 -2.25 6.05 -3.78
N ASP A 98 -3.54 5.73 -3.72
CA ASP A 98 -4.30 5.78 -2.47
C ASP A 98 -4.01 4.56 -1.60
N LEU A 99 -3.16 4.73 -0.59
CA LEU A 99 -2.83 3.71 0.40
C LEU A 99 -3.98 3.37 1.35
N ARG A 100 -5.16 3.99 1.19
CA ARG A 100 -6.35 3.73 2.00
C ARG A 100 -7.23 2.62 1.43
N ASP A 101 -6.98 2.19 0.20
CA ASP A 101 -7.70 1.09 -0.42
C ASP A 101 -6.88 -0.21 -0.34
N ILE A 102 -7.55 -1.29 0.07
CA ILE A 102 -6.97 -2.62 0.16
C ILE A 102 -6.63 -3.15 -1.24
N VAL A 103 -7.41 -2.76 -2.26
CA VAL A 103 -7.17 -3.16 -3.65
C VAL A 103 -5.89 -2.51 -4.17
N SER A 104 -5.75 -1.20 -3.94
CA SER A 104 -4.50 -0.49 -4.27
C SER A 104 -3.32 -1.11 -3.54
N LEU A 105 -3.42 -1.49 -2.26
CA LEU A 105 -2.32 -2.15 -1.57
C LEU A 105 -1.80 -3.44 -2.23
N GLN A 106 -2.64 -4.17 -2.98
CA GLN A 106 -2.21 -5.37 -3.72
C GLN A 106 -1.40 -5.03 -4.98
N ASP A 107 -1.57 -3.83 -5.51
CA ASP A 107 -0.83 -3.35 -6.69
C ASP A 107 0.57 -2.82 -6.35
N LEU A 108 0.94 -2.80 -5.06
CA LEU A 108 2.29 -2.44 -4.66
C LEU A 108 3.32 -3.47 -5.15
N PRO A 109 4.52 -3.01 -5.55
CA PRO A 109 5.58 -3.89 -6.03
C PRO A 109 6.11 -4.77 -4.89
N HIS A 110 6.37 -6.03 -5.22
CA HIS A 110 7.14 -6.93 -4.37
C HIS A 110 8.18 -7.64 -5.27
N PRO A 111 9.49 -7.44 -5.06
CA PRO A 111 10.17 -6.78 -3.93
C PRO A 111 10.29 -5.24 -4.01
N TRP A 112 10.75 -4.60 -2.92
CA TRP A 112 10.94 -3.15 -2.78
C TRP A 112 11.84 -2.58 -3.90
N PRO A 113 11.39 -1.59 -4.69
CA PRO A 113 12.06 -1.21 -5.95
C PRO A 113 13.32 -0.36 -5.80
N PHE A 114 13.61 0.20 -4.62
CA PHE A 114 14.71 1.17 -4.42
C PHE A 114 16.05 0.57 -3.97
N GLN A 115 16.33 -0.67 -4.35
CA GLN A 115 17.48 -1.47 -3.85
C GLN A 115 18.81 -1.19 -4.59
N ILE A 116 18.96 -0.01 -5.19
CA ILE A 116 20.12 0.30 -6.04
C ILE A 116 21.37 0.45 -5.14
N GLU A 117 22.39 -0.38 -5.41
CA GLU A 117 23.76 -0.31 -4.85
C GLU A 117 23.97 -0.70 -3.36
N GLN A 118 23.05 -1.43 -2.72
CA GLN A 118 23.21 -1.84 -1.30
C GLN A 118 23.75 -3.25 -1.09
N ASN A 119 24.32 -3.51 0.10
CA ASN A 119 24.74 -4.86 0.52
C ASN A 119 23.51 -5.79 0.63
N GLU A 120 23.68 -7.08 0.35
CA GLU A 120 22.57 -8.07 0.40
C GLU A 120 21.84 -8.12 1.75
N GLN A 121 22.57 -7.89 2.86
CA GLN A 121 21.97 -7.81 4.20
C GLN A 121 21.07 -6.57 4.38
N GLU A 122 21.46 -5.43 3.80
CA GLU A 122 20.68 -4.19 3.88
C GLU A 122 19.43 -4.28 3.00
N LYS A 123 19.54 -4.93 1.83
CA LYS A 123 18.40 -5.24 0.97
C LYS A 123 17.36 -6.09 1.70
N GLN A 124 17.80 -7.16 2.36
CA GLN A 124 16.91 -8.03 3.13
C GLN A 124 16.25 -7.28 4.29
N SER A 125 17.01 -6.49 5.04
CA SER A 125 16.45 -5.70 6.16
C SER A 125 15.41 -4.68 5.69
N GLN A 126 15.62 -4.04 4.53
CA GLN A 126 14.62 -3.13 3.96
C GLN A 126 13.39 -3.85 3.45
N GLN A 127 13.57 -5.02 2.84
CA GLN A 127 12.47 -5.87 2.41
C GLN A 127 11.61 -6.31 3.60
N ASP A 128 12.23 -6.79 4.68
CA ASP A 128 11.52 -7.22 5.90
C ASP A 128 10.73 -6.05 6.52
N ARG A 129 11.31 -4.84 6.53
CA ARG A 129 10.63 -3.64 7.02
C ARG A 129 9.44 -3.25 6.15
N TYR A 130 9.60 -3.33 4.84
CA TYR A 130 8.53 -3.04 3.89
C TYR A 130 7.37 -4.02 4.05
N ASP A 131 7.67 -5.32 4.14
CA ASP A 131 6.65 -6.36 4.33
C ASP A 131 5.92 -6.22 5.67
N MET A 132 6.64 -5.84 6.73
CA MET A 132 6.04 -5.52 8.03
C MET A 132 5.06 -4.34 7.93
N GLN A 133 5.44 -3.24 7.27
CA GLN A 133 4.60 -2.06 7.11
C GLN A 133 3.36 -2.33 6.27
N ILE A 134 3.48 -3.12 5.20
CA ILE A 134 2.32 -3.55 4.40
C ILE A 134 1.38 -4.42 5.24
N GLY A 135 1.93 -5.38 6.00
CA GLY A 135 1.14 -6.22 6.89
C GLY A 135 0.36 -5.40 7.92
N GLU A 136 1.00 -4.41 8.54
CA GLU A 136 0.36 -3.49 9.47
C GLU A 136 -0.77 -2.70 8.79
N LEU A 137 -0.53 -2.12 7.61
CA LEU A 137 -1.53 -1.36 6.86
C LEU A 137 -2.76 -2.22 6.50
N ILE A 138 -2.55 -3.44 6.01
CA ILE A 138 -3.64 -4.36 5.67
C ILE A 138 -4.48 -4.68 6.91
N SER A 139 -3.83 -4.93 8.05
CA SER A 139 -4.53 -5.22 9.30
C SER A 139 -5.41 -4.03 9.75
N LEU A 140 -4.88 -2.80 9.67
CA LEU A 140 -5.60 -1.59 10.05
C LEU A 140 -6.78 -1.31 9.12
N LEU A 141 -6.61 -1.50 7.81
CA LEU A 141 -7.69 -1.29 6.84
C LEU A 141 -8.80 -2.33 6.99
N SER A 142 -8.45 -3.59 7.24
CA SER A 142 -9.45 -4.64 7.49
C SER A 142 -10.27 -4.34 8.76
N ALA A 143 -9.63 -3.85 9.82
CA ALA A 143 -10.32 -3.41 11.03
C ALA A 143 -11.23 -2.18 10.77
N LEU A 144 -10.76 -1.23 9.97
CA LEU A 144 -11.54 -0.06 9.56
C LEU A 144 -12.80 -0.48 8.78
N ASP A 145 -12.67 -1.43 7.86
CA ASP A 145 -13.81 -1.93 7.09
C ASP A 145 -14.82 -2.70 7.95
N GLN A 146 -14.37 -3.45 8.96
CA GLN A 146 -15.26 -4.04 9.97
C GLN A 146 -16.07 -2.97 10.70
N ILE A 147 -15.43 -1.92 11.19
CA ILE A 147 -16.11 -0.82 11.88
C ILE A 147 -17.11 -0.10 10.95
N LYS A 148 -16.75 0.10 9.68
CA LYS A 148 -17.68 0.67 8.68
C LYS A 148 -18.90 -0.22 8.48
N GLN A 149 -18.72 -1.54 8.41
CA GLN A 149 -19.83 -2.48 8.27
C GLN A 149 -20.73 -2.47 9.50
N GLU A 150 -20.16 -2.54 10.71
CA GLU A 150 -20.93 -2.43 11.95
C GLU A 150 -21.71 -1.12 12.03
N ARG A 151 -21.09 0.00 11.65
CA ARG A 151 -21.75 1.30 11.59
C ARG A 151 -22.92 1.31 10.61
N LYS A 152 -22.78 0.71 9.43
CA LYS A 152 -23.88 0.59 8.45
C LYS A 152 -25.05 -0.19 9.03
N VAL A 153 -24.76 -1.34 9.66
CA VAL A 153 -25.78 -2.16 10.31
C VAL A 153 -26.52 -1.38 11.41
N LEU A 154 -25.79 -0.62 12.25
CA LEU A 154 -26.39 0.22 13.28
C LEU A 154 -27.23 1.36 12.69
N GLU A 155 -26.79 1.96 11.58
CA GLU A 155 -27.56 2.98 10.87
C GLU A 155 -28.84 2.39 10.27
N ASP A 156 -28.78 1.19 9.68
CA ASP A 156 -29.95 0.49 9.16
C ASP A 156 -30.96 0.19 10.28
N TYR A 157 -30.48 -0.27 11.44
CA TYR A 157 -31.32 -0.43 12.63
C TYR A 157 -31.91 0.91 13.09
N ARG A 158 -31.11 1.99 13.11
CA ARG A 158 -31.58 3.32 13.47
C ARG A 158 -32.68 3.80 12.53
N MET A 159 -32.52 3.66 11.22
CA MET A 159 -33.54 4.01 10.22
C MET A 159 -34.82 3.18 10.40
N SER A 160 -34.70 1.90 10.78
CA SER A 160 -35.86 1.05 11.08
C SER A 160 -36.61 1.49 12.35
N LEU A 161 -35.91 2.13 13.30
CA LEU A 161 -36.45 2.60 14.57
C LEU A 161 -36.98 4.04 14.51
N GLU A 162 -36.48 4.85 13.57
CA GLU A 162 -36.94 6.23 13.29
C GLU A 162 -38.48 6.37 13.23
N PRO A 163 -39.24 5.54 12.50
CA PRO A 163 -40.71 5.64 12.47
C PRO A 163 -41.39 5.35 13.81
N PHE A 164 -40.71 4.67 14.75
CA PHE A 164 -41.24 4.40 16.09
C PHE A 164 -40.90 5.50 17.10
N LEU A 165 -39.88 6.31 16.83
CA LEU A 165 -39.43 7.40 17.70
C LEU A 165 -40.19 8.72 17.44
N ASP A 166 -40.70 8.92 16.22
CA ASP A 166 -41.53 10.06 15.83
C ASP A 166 -42.94 10.01 16.46
N THR A 167 -42.97 10.22 17.78
CA THR A 167 -44.19 10.19 18.61
C THR A 167 -45.13 11.37 18.34
N SER A 168 -44.76 12.33 17.47
CA SER A 168 -45.65 13.41 17.02
C SER A 168 -46.74 12.92 16.06
N GLN A 169 -46.58 11.74 15.46
CA GLN A 169 -47.64 11.03 14.73
C GLN A 169 -48.06 9.84 15.61
N SER A 170 -48.90 10.08 16.61
CA SER A 170 -49.61 9.00 17.30
C SER A 170 -50.93 8.69 16.58
N PRO A 171 -50.97 7.72 15.63
CA PRO A 171 -52.24 7.09 15.28
C PRO A 171 -52.19 5.55 15.31
N GLU A 172 -51.54 4.92 16.29
CA GLU A 172 -51.52 3.43 16.36
C GLU A 172 -51.89 2.81 17.71
N ARG A 173 -52.37 3.58 18.70
CA ARG A 173 -52.87 2.97 19.96
C ARG A 173 -54.11 2.09 19.77
N GLN A 174 -54.67 1.97 18.57
CA GLN A 174 -55.90 1.20 18.32
C GLN A 174 -55.86 0.29 17.07
N GLN A 175 -54.69 -0.07 16.54
CA GLN A 175 -54.65 -1.02 15.41
C GLN A 175 -55.09 -2.44 15.79
N TRP A 176 -54.86 -2.86 17.04
CA TRP A 176 -55.38 -4.13 17.57
C TRP A 176 -56.91 -4.21 17.61
N LYS A 177 -57.62 -3.06 17.62
CA LYS A 177 -59.09 -3.02 17.49
C LYS A 177 -59.57 -3.21 16.05
N LYS A 178 -58.68 -3.13 15.06
CA LYS A 178 -59.01 -3.29 13.63
C LYS A 178 -58.82 -4.71 13.10
N ASN A 179 -58.34 -5.66 13.91
CA ASN A 179 -58.18 -7.04 13.45
C ASN A 179 -59.53 -7.79 13.49
N PRO A 180 -60.19 -8.00 12.33
CA PRO A 180 -61.51 -8.65 12.29
C PRO A 180 -61.43 -10.11 12.74
N GLU A 181 -60.31 -10.78 12.47
CA GLU A 181 -60.08 -12.17 12.83
C GLU A 181 -60.03 -12.41 14.35
N LEU A 182 -59.39 -11.50 15.09
CA LEU A 182 -59.36 -11.56 16.55
C LEU A 182 -60.75 -11.34 17.16
N SER A 183 -61.53 -10.41 16.61
CA SER A 183 -62.90 -10.19 17.05
C SER A 183 -63.81 -11.40 16.76
N ALA A 184 -63.61 -12.06 15.61
CA ALA A 184 -64.34 -13.26 15.22
C ALA A 184 -63.99 -14.44 16.15
N LEU A 185 -62.71 -14.63 16.47
CA LEU A 185 -62.27 -15.66 17.41
C LEU A 185 -62.75 -15.40 18.85
N LEU A 186 -62.71 -14.16 19.32
CA LEU A 186 -63.28 -13.81 20.62
C LEU A 186 -64.78 -14.08 20.67
N SER A 187 -65.51 -13.76 19.59
CA SER A 187 -66.94 -14.06 19.52
C SER A 187 -67.22 -15.57 19.52
N SER A 188 -66.42 -16.37 18.80
CA SER A 188 -66.59 -17.82 18.75
C SER A 188 -66.24 -18.49 20.08
N VAL A 189 -65.19 -18.02 20.76
CA VAL A 189 -64.82 -18.45 22.11
C VAL A 189 -65.91 -18.07 23.11
N ASN A 190 -66.47 -16.87 23.04
CA ASN A 190 -67.58 -16.48 23.92
C ASN A 190 -68.83 -17.34 23.69
N VAL A 191 -69.14 -17.70 22.45
CA VAL A 191 -70.24 -18.64 22.12
C VAL A 191 -69.92 -20.05 22.65
N ALA A 192 -68.68 -20.51 22.52
CA ALA A 192 -68.26 -21.80 23.06
C ALA A 192 -68.35 -21.82 24.60
N ILE A 193 -67.91 -20.75 25.28
CA ILE A 193 -68.03 -20.58 26.74
C ILE A 193 -69.50 -20.52 27.15
N ALA A 194 -70.35 -19.78 26.43
CA ALA A 194 -71.78 -19.74 26.72
C ALA A 194 -72.39 -21.14 26.59
N LYS A 195 -72.04 -21.89 25.54
CA LYS A 195 -72.51 -23.25 25.29
C LYS A 195 -71.99 -24.26 26.31
N THR A 196 -70.74 -24.16 26.76
CA THR A 196 -70.21 -24.99 27.84
C THR A 196 -70.83 -24.62 29.18
N SER A 197 -71.07 -23.32 29.46
CA SER A 197 -71.75 -22.87 30.67
C SER A 197 -73.22 -23.28 30.73
N ALA A 198 -73.91 -23.38 29.59
CA ALA A 198 -75.26 -23.92 29.48
C ALA A 198 -75.25 -25.44 29.73
N ARG A 199 -74.31 -26.16 29.10
CA ARG A 199 -74.12 -27.59 29.37
C ARG A 199 -73.74 -27.89 30.81
N LEU A 200 -72.99 -27.02 31.48
CA LEU A 200 -72.68 -27.14 32.91
C LEU A 200 -73.88 -26.81 33.82
N ARG A 201 -74.85 -26.01 33.34
CA ARG A 201 -76.10 -25.76 34.06
C ARG A 201 -77.12 -26.89 33.91
N ASP A 202 -77.09 -27.59 32.78
CA ASP A 202 -78.01 -28.71 32.48
C ASP A 202 -77.52 -30.06 33.04
N VAL A 203 -76.34 -30.12 33.67
CA VAL A 203 -75.86 -31.33 34.36
C VAL A 203 -76.34 -31.27 35.82
N PRO A 204 -77.26 -32.16 36.24
CA PRO A 204 -77.62 -32.27 37.65
C PRO A 204 -76.38 -32.68 38.46
N PHE A 205 -76.08 -31.90 39.49
CA PHE A 205 -74.98 -32.13 40.42
C PHE A 205 -75.07 -33.53 41.02
N MET A 206 -74.14 -34.40 40.63
CA MET A 206 -73.84 -35.68 41.27
C MET A 206 -72.40 -35.60 41.78
N PRO A 207 -72.16 -35.65 43.10
CA PRO A 207 -70.80 -35.62 43.62
C PRO A 207 -70.20 -37.02 43.46
N SER A 208 -69.37 -37.20 42.44
CA SER A 208 -68.53 -38.39 42.31
C SER A 208 -67.08 -38.00 42.50
N SER A 209 -66.60 -38.36 43.68
CA SER A 209 -65.20 -38.45 44.06
C SER A 209 -64.38 -39.19 43.00
N ASN A 210 -63.39 -38.52 42.42
CA ASN A 210 -62.15 -39.15 41.98
C ASN A 210 -61.06 -38.10 41.79
N SER A 211 -60.25 -37.96 42.84
CA SER A 211 -58.93 -37.35 42.79
C SER A 211 -58.01 -38.18 41.90
N ALA A 212 -57.81 -37.74 40.66
CA ALA A 212 -56.73 -38.23 39.81
C ALA A 212 -55.77 -37.07 39.52
N THR A 213 -54.65 -37.15 40.20
CA THR A 213 -53.54 -36.22 40.35
C THR A 213 -52.87 -35.90 39.01
N ARG A 214 -52.99 -34.64 38.58
CA ARG A 214 -51.93 -33.65 38.23
C ARG A 214 -50.65 -34.01 37.44
N ASP A 215 -50.41 -35.26 37.01
CA ASP A 215 -49.09 -35.67 36.49
C ASP A 215 -48.99 -35.87 34.96
N GLN A 216 -50.03 -35.52 34.19
CA GLN A 216 -50.00 -35.69 32.72
C GLN A 216 -49.66 -34.41 31.93
N ILE A 217 -49.39 -33.27 32.60
CA ILE A 217 -49.21 -31.96 31.92
C ILE A 217 -47.74 -31.69 31.53
N PHE A 218 -46.77 -32.47 32.02
CA PHE A 218 -45.33 -32.15 31.87
C PHE A 218 -44.51 -32.90 30.79
N PRO A 219 -45.04 -33.55 29.72
CA PRO A 219 -44.17 -34.13 28.69
C PRO A 219 -43.72 -33.12 27.62
N LEU A 220 -44.34 -31.94 27.51
CA LEU A 220 -44.03 -30.95 26.45
C LEU A 220 -42.96 -29.92 26.83
N GLU A 221 -42.87 -29.54 28.11
CA GLU A 221 -41.84 -28.60 28.58
C GLU A 221 -40.42 -29.18 28.52
N LYS A 222 -40.28 -30.49 28.79
CA LYS A 222 -38.98 -31.18 28.66
C LYS A 222 -38.47 -31.20 27.21
N LYS A 223 -39.35 -31.40 26.23
CA LYS A 223 -38.98 -31.42 24.80
C LYS A 223 -38.55 -30.04 24.29
N LEU A 224 -39.12 -28.95 24.82
CA LEU A 224 -38.73 -27.58 24.46
C LEU A 224 -37.39 -27.16 25.06
N LYS A 225 -37.06 -27.65 26.27
CA LYS A 225 -35.80 -27.33 26.95
C LYS A 225 -34.60 -28.02 26.30
N ASP A 226 -34.77 -29.24 25.81
CA ASP A 226 -33.73 -30.00 25.11
C ASP A 226 -33.42 -29.48 23.69
N GLN A 227 -34.36 -28.76 23.05
CA GLN A 227 -34.12 -28.15 21.72
C GLN A 227 -33.37 -26.82 21.77
N HIS A 228 -33.42 -26.06 22.86
CA HIS A 228 -32.83 -24.72 22.93
C HIS A 228 -31.46 -24.63 23.61
N PHE A 229 -31.00 -25.67 24.31
CA PHE A 229 -29.75 -25.62 25.08
C PHE A 229 -28.67 -26.62 24.61
N ARG A 230 -28.63 -26.95 23.32
CA ARG A 230 -27.50 -27.68 22.73
C ARG A 230 -26.59 -26.73 21.95
N ASN A 231 -25.65 -26.12 22.69
CA ASN A 231 -24.29 -25.69 22.31
C ASN A 231 -23.84 -24.51 23.20
N PRO A 232 -22.54 -24.37 23.52
CA PRO A 232 -21.36 -25.01 22.92
C PRO A 232 -20.91 -26.32 23.59
#